data_AF-A0A5Q4VJ73-F1
#
_entry.id   AF-A0A5Q4VJ73-F1
#
_cell.length_a   1.000
_cell.length_b   1.000
_cell.length_c   1.000
_cell.angle_alpha   90.00
_cell.angle_beta   90.00
_cell.angle_gamma   90.00
#
_symmetry.space_group_name_H-M   'P 1'
#
loop_
_entity.id
_entity.type
_entity.pdbx_description
1 polymer ?
#
loop_
_entity_poly.entity_id
_entity_poly.type
_entity_poly.pdbx_seq_one_letter_code
_entity_poly.pdbx_strand_id
1 'polypeptide(L)'
;METNVMGNAALARVAADYKAREDEEKDPLGREAFLTMLVAQLQNQDPLNPMEGTDFTSQLAQFSQLEAAFNTNKTLESILKAMEAGSSRDLEAYMGKEILAEVDSIEVSSGKAVGGFYTLEENASVTINIYDEKGQQVRTLSMGQQEAGSHPISWDARDAGDRQVPDGSYRYDVIAIGPGGMTRVQTTVEGTVEGILYANGKAYLQVKGTFVDPESLLKVWEKPATAPVISPMEYIGREVTAEAASIDFDGRILGNIPGYTLDRKDEVLVEIYDREGNLVKSLYEGTKSGGDFHEISWDGKDRFGVTVAPGIYSYRVLSKGAVADTRVSGEVTGLVYRNGIPYLNVDGSLVSSGAVRSVG
;
A
#
# COMPACT_ATOMS: atom_id res chain seq x y z
N MET A 1 -24.70 -36.35 -12.49
CA MET A 1 -23.71 -35.46 -13.12
C MET A 1 -24.49 -34.50 -13.97
N GLU A 2 -24.51 -33.22 -13.62
CA GLU A 2 -24.88 -32.16 -14.56
C GLU A 2 -24.22 -30.87 -14.07
N THR A 3 -23.17 -30.48 -14.79
CA THR A 3 -22.35 -29.30 -14.53
C THR A 3 -22.99 -28.08 -15.17
N ASN A 4 -23.47 -27.19 -14.31
CA ASN A 4 -23.32 -25.74 -14.33
C ASN A 4 -23.17 -25.04 -15.70
N VAL A 5 -24.28 -24.49 -16.21
CA VAL A 5 -24.33 -23.57 -17.38
C VAL A 5 -24.66 -22.12 -16.95
N MET A 6 -24.62 -21.78 -15.65
CA MET A 6 -25.08 -20.47 -15.16
C MET A 6 -24.00 -19.36 -15.11
N GLY A 7 -22.75 -19.64 -15.45
CA GLY A 7 -21.63 -18.68 -15.32
C GLY A 7 -21.63 -17.50 -16.31
N ASN A 8 -22.37 -17.56 -17.41
CA ASN A 8 -22.31 -16.54 -18.48
C ASN A 8 -23.48 -15.55 -18.52
N ALA A 9 -24.49 -15.69 -17.64
CA ALA A 9 -25.68 -14.82 -17.64
C ALA A 9 -25.55 -13.60 -16.69
N ALA A 10 -24.70 -13.67 -15.67
CA ALA A 10 -24.53 -12.59 -14.69
C ALA A 10 -23.67 -11.43 -15.25
N LEU A 11 -22.59 -11.74 -15.97
CA LEU A 11 -21.70 -10.75 -16.58
C LEU A 11 -22.36 -10.00 -17.74
N ALA A 12 -23.26 -10.65 -18.50
CA ALA A 12 -23.99 -10.02 -19.59
C ALA A 12 -25.09 -9.05 -19.12
N ARG A 13 -25.67 -9.28 -17.92
CA ARG A 13 -26.66 -8.38 -17.31
C ARG A 13 -26.00 -7.13 -16.72
N VAL A 14 -24.84 -7.27 -16.08
CA VAL A 14 -24.05 -6.15 -15.55
C VAL A 14 -23.59 -5.20 -16.65
N ALA A 15 -23.22 -5.71 -17.83
CA ALA A 15 -22.82 -4.89 -18.98
C ALA A 15 -24.01 -4.19 -19.68
N ALA A 16 -25.21 -4.81 -19.68
CA ALA A 16 -26.41 -4.22 -20.27
C ALA A 16 -26.99 -3.08 -19.41
N ASP A 17 -26.95 -3.22 -18.08
CA ASP A 17 -27.40 -2.18 -17.13
C ASP A 17 -26.46 -0.97 -17.08
N TYR A 18 -25.16 -1.16 -17.40
CA TYR A 18 -24.17 -0.08 -17.52
C TYR A 18 -24.45 0.84 -18.71
N LYS A 19 -25.11 0.33 -19.77
CA LYS A 19 -25.37 1.06 -21.02
C LYS A 19 -26.69 1.84 -21.03
N ALA A 20 -27.54 1.66 -20.01
CA ALA A 20 -28.87 2.26 -19.92
C ALA A 20 -28.94 3.53 -19.05
N ARG A 21 -27.82 3.98 -18.47
CA ARG A 21 -27.78 5.05 -17.45
C ARG A 21 -27.10 6.37 -17.90
N GLU A 22 -26.96 6.61 -19.20
CA GLU A 22 -26.21 7.75 -19.73
C GLU A 22 -27.05 9.03 -19.97
N ASP A 23 -28.37 9.04 -19.70
CA ASP A 23 -29.28 10.04 -20.30
C ASP A 23 -29.96 11.09 -19.38
N GLU A 24 -29.67 11.20 -18.08
CA GLU A 24 -30.33 12.20 -17.19
C GLU A 24 -29.40 13.27 -16.61
N GLU A 25 -28.71 14.05 -17.45
CA GLU A 25 -27.97 15.24 -17.00
C GLU A 25 -28.02 16.42 -18.02
N LYS A 26 -29.22 16.76 -18.51
CA LYS A 26 -29.39 17.90 -19.44
C LYS A 26 -30.18 19.04 -18.78
N ASP A 27 -29.47 20.13 -18.48
CA ASP A 27 -29.96 21.45 -18.04
C ASP A 27 -30.24 21.68 -16.53
N PRO A 28 -29.19 21.80 -15.70
CA PRO A 28 -29.32 22.19 -14.29
C PRO A 28 -29.67 23.67 -14.05
N LEU A 29 -29.66 24.53 -15.08
CA LEU A 29 -29.81 25.99 -14.95
C LEU A 29 -31.14 26.54 -15.48
N GLY A 30 -31.97 25.70 -16.12
CA GLY A 30 -33.32 26.05 -16.56
C GLY A 30 -33.36 27.10 -17.67
N ARG A 31 -32.28 27.24 -18.46
CA ARG A 31 -32.17 28.21 -19.55
C ARG A 31 -33.24 27.99 -20.60
N GLU A 32 -33.54 26.73 -20.90
CA GLU A 32 -34.57 26.38 -21.88
C GLU A 32 -35.98 26.76 -21.39
N ALA A 33 -36.25 26.61 -20.09
CA ALA A 33 -37.50 27.06 -19.47
C ALA A 33 -37.62 28.60 -19.47
N PHE A 34 -36.52 29.31 -19.21
CA PHE A 34 -36.48 30.79 -19.26
C PHE A 34 -36.69 31.33 -20.68
N LEU A 35 -35.99 30.79 -21.68
CA LEU A 35 -36.16 31.19 -23.09
C LEU A 35 -37.57 30.91 -23.60
N THR A 36 -38.18 29.82 -23.16
CA THR A 36 -39.58 29.48 -23.49
C THR A 36 -40.56 30.49 -22.89
N MET A 37 -40.37 30.88 -21.63
CA MET A 37 -41.16 31.93 -20.97
C MET A 37 -40.97 33.29 -21.64
N LEU A 38 -39.75 33.61 -22.08
CA LEU A 38 -39.42 34.86 -22.77
C LEU A 38 -40.11 34.98 -24.14
N VAL A 39 -40.09 33.90 -24.92
CA VAL A 39 -40.79 33.83 -26.23
C VAL A 39 -42.30 33.96 -26.04
N ALA A 40 -42.86 33.32 -25.01
CA ALA A 40 -44.28 33.42 -24.69
C ALA A 40 -44.72 34.84 -24.28
N GLN A 41 -43.85 35.60 -23.59
CA GLN A 41 -44.12 37.00 -23.21
C GLN A 41 -44.01 37.96 -24.39
N LEU A 42 -43.04 37.76 -25.31
CA LEU A 42 -42.91 38.55 -26.54
C LEU A 42 -44.08 38.34 -27.51
N GLN A 43 -44.64 37.13 -27.56
CA GLN A 43 -45.82 36.82 -28.39
C GLN A 43 -47.12 37.47 -27.89
N ASN A 44 -47.17 37.94 -26.63
CA ASN A 44 -48.37 38.48 -26.00
C ASN A 44 -48.25 39.97 -25.60
N GLN A 45 -47.28 40.71 -26.13
CA GLN A 45 -47.17 42.14 -25.86
C GLN A 45 -48.19 42.97 -26.65
N ASP A 46 -48.75 44.00 -26.00
CA ASP A 46 -49.59 45.01 -26.63
C ASP A 46 -48.70 46.02 -27.41
N PRO A 47 -48.89 46.18 -28.73
CA PRO A 47 -48.10 47.09 -29.57
C PRO A 47 -48.13 48.56 -29.14
N LEU A 48 -49.09 48.97 -28.30
CA LEU A 48 -49.31 50.37 -27.92
C LEU A 48 -48.60 50.79 -26.61
N ASN A 49 -47.95 49.87 -25.89
CA ASN A 49 -47.12 50.20 -24.71
C ASN A 49 -45.93 49.23 -24.55
N PRO A 50 -44.81 49.45 -25.25
CA PRO A 50 -43.62 48.65 -25.06
C PRO A 50 -42.95 49.03 -23.72
N MET A 51 -42.99 48.15 -22.71
CA MET A 51 -42.06 48.27 -21.60
C MET A 51 -40.70 47.63 -21.95
N GLU A 52 -39.66 48.36 -21.55
CA GLU A 52 -38.23 48.28 -21.81
C GLU A 52 -37.62 46.90 -22.13
N GLY A 53 -37.13 46.75 -23.37
CA GLY A 53 -36.25 45.64 -23.79
C GLY A 53 -34.80 45.73 -23.25
N THR A 54 -34.48 46.77 -22.49
CA THR A 54 -33.13 47.07 -21.98
C THR A 54 -32.76 46.21 -20.76
N ASP A 55 -33.72 45.93 -19.86
CA ASP A 55 -33.50 45.13 -18.64
C ASP A 55 -33.36 43.62 -18.90
N PHE A 56 -33.90 43.12 -20.01
CA PHE A 56 -33.77 41.71 -20.37
C PHE A 56 -32.39 41.38 -20.94
N THR A 57 -31.79 42.32 -21.67
CA THR A 57 -30.46 42.16 -22.24
C THR A 57 -29.40 42.12 -21.14
N SER A 58 -29.58 42.91 -20.07
CA SER A 58 -28.72 42.88 -18.89
C SER A 58 -28.89 41.60 -18.07
N GLN A 59 -30.12 41.09 -17.93
CA GLN A 59 -30.38 39.79 -17.28
C GLN A 59 -29.83 38.60 -18.08
N LEU A 60 -30.01 38.58 -19.41
CA LEU A 60 -29.41 37.56 -20.27
C LEU A 60 -27.88 37.56 -20.20
N ALA A 61 -27.27 38.75 -20.15
CA ALA A 61 -25.83 38.89 -19.98
C ALA A 61 -25.36 38.35 -18.61
N GLN A 62 -26.12 38.60 -17.53
CA GLN A 62 -25.85 38.03 -16.20
C GLN A 62 -25.99 36.51 -16.19
N PHE A 63 -27.02 35.94 -16.83
CA PHE A 63 -27.17 34.49 -16.95
C PHE A 63 -26.05 33.86 -17.79
N SER A 64 -25.62 34.52 -18.86
CA SER A 64 -24.51 34.05 -19.69
C SER A 64 -23.19 34.07 -18.93
N GLN A 65 -22.98 35.06 -18.06
CA GLN A 65 -21.82 35.13 -17.16
C GLN A 65 -21.87 34.04 -16.08
N LEU A 66 -23.05 33.78 -15.49
CA LEU A 66 -23.23 32.69 -14.52
C LEU A 66 -23.06 31.31 -15.16
N GLU A 67 -23.57 31.11 -16.37
CA GLU A 67 -23.39 29.87 -17.13
C GLU A 67 -21.93 29.67 -17.51
N ALA A 68 -21.23 30.73 -17.93
CA ALA A 68 -19.79 30.69 -18.17
C ALA A 68 -18.99 30.34 -16.90
N ALA A 69 -19.36 30.91 -15.76
CA ALA A 69 -18.74 30.59 -14.47
C ALA A 69 -19.02 29.14 -14.04
N PHE A 70 -20.25 28.66 -14.23
CA PHE A 70 -20.64 27.28 -13.95
C PHE A 70 -19.89 26.28 -14.85
N ASN A 71 -19.80 26.56 -16.15
CA ASN A 71 -19.04 25.75 -17.11
C ASN A 71 -17.54 25.77 -16.81
N THR A 72 -17.01 26.90 -16.34
CA THR A 72 -15.62 27.02 -15.89
C THR A 72 -15.39 26.14 -14.67
N ASN A 73 -16.28 26.17 -13.68
CA ASN A 73 -16.19 25.31 -12.50
C ASN A 73 -16.27 23.82 -12.87
N LYS A 74 -17.21 23.41 -13.74
CA LYS A 74 -17.27 22.03 -14.27
C LYS A 74 -15.99 21.63 -15.00
N THR A 75 -15.39 22.55 -15.76
CA THR A 75 -14.13 22.31 -16.46
C THR A 75 -12.97 22.15 -15.47
N LEU A 76 -12.90 22.99 -14.42
CA LEU A 76 -11.91 22.88 -13.35
C LEU A 76 -12.03 21.58 -12.57
N GLU A 77 -13.25 21.15 -12.23
CA GLU A 77 -13.52 19.84 -11.62
C GLU A 77 -13.09 18.70 -12.52
N SER A 78 -13.36 18.80 -13.83
CA SER A 78 -12.94 17.80 -14.81
C SER A 78 -11.41 17.73 -14.96
N ILE A 79 -10.73 18.88 -14.90
CA ILE A 79 -9.27 18.97 -14.91
C ILE A 79 -8.68 18.36 -13.64
N LEU A 80 -9.25 18.65 -12.46
CA LEU A 80 -8.84 18.04 -11.18
C LEU A 80 -8.99 16.52 -11.23
N LYS A 81 -10.14 16.01 -11.66
CA LYS A 81 -10.37 14.56 -11.85
C LYS A 81 -9.38 13.95 -12.86
N ALA A 82 -9.08 14.64 -13.96
CA ALA A 82 -8.10 14.19 -14.95
C ALA A 82 -6.66 14.21 -14.40
N MET A 83 -6.35 15.12 -13.49
CA MET A 83 -5.06 15.24 -12.82
C MET A 83 -4.86 14.15 -11.76
N GLU A 84 -5.89 13.87 -10.96
CA GLU A 84 -5.95 12.73 -10.02
C GLU A 84 -5.80 11.39 -10.75
N ALA A 85 -6.51 11.22 -11.88
CA ALA A 85 -6.36 10.05 -12.74
C ALA A 85 -4.96 9.95 -13.40
N GLY A 86 -4.26 11.07 -13.56
CA GLY A 86 -2.90 11.14 -14.10
C GLY A 86 -1.84 10.50 -13.20
N SER A 87 -2.06 10.48 -11.88
CA SER A 87 -1.18 9.80 -10.90
C SER A 87 -1.21 8.27 -11.06
N SER A 88 -2.25 7.72 -11.72
CA SER A 88 -2.44 6.27 -11.89
C SER A 88 -1.64 5.63 -13.03
N ARG A 89 -0.89 6.39 -13.84
CA ARG A 89 -0.23 5.87 -15.06
C ARG A 89 1.07 5.09 -14.83
N ASP A 90 1.66 5.15 -13.65
CA ASP A 90 2.91 4.42 -13.34
C ASP A 90 2.67 3.10 -12.57
N LEU A 91 1.42 2.72 -12.31
CA LEU A 91 1.07 1.54 -11.51
C LEU A 91 1.34 0.22 -12.21
N GLU A 92 1.29 0.22 -13.54
CA GLU A 92 1.69 -0.93 -14.36
C GLU A 92 3.14 -1.35 -14.09
N ALA A 93 4.01 -0.38 -13.73
CA ALA A 93 5.38 -0.66 -13.36
C ALA A 93 5.49 -1.44 -12.05
N TYR A 94 4.47 -1.39 -11.18
CA TYR A 94 4.49 -2.12 -9.90
C TYR A 94 3.99 -3.56 -10.02
N MET A 95 3.33 -3.92 -11.12
CA MET A 95 2.82 -5.27 -11.33
C MET A 95 3.94 -6.31 -11.24
N GLY A 96 3.78 -7.31 -10.36
CA GLY A 96 4.77 -8.36 -10.14
C GLY A 96 6.00 -7.96 -9.31
N LYS A 97 6.14 -6.68 -8.92
CA LYS A 97 7.16 -6.24 -7.96
C LYS A 97 6.75 -6.58 -6.54
N GLU A 98 7.73 -6.72 -5.66
CA GLU A 98 7.50 -6.77 -4.21
C GLU A 98 7.39 -5.35 -3.67
N ILE A 99 6.48 -5.15 -2.72
CA ILE A 99 6.28 -3.85 -2.08
C ILE A 99 6.19 -3.99 -0.57
N LEU A 100 6.49 -2.89 0.11
CA LEU A 100 6.14 -2.64 1.51
C LEU A 100 5.31 -1.35 1.53
N ALA A 101 4.13 -1.39 2.12
CA ALA A 101 3.26 -0.22 2.21
C ALA A 101 2.58 -0.13 3.55
N GLU A 102 2.25 1.09 3.97
CA GLU A 102 1.35 1.32 5.08
C GLU A 102 -0.09 1.19 4.59
N VAL A 103 -0.88 0.36 5.26
CA VAL A 103 -2.29 0.17 4.95
C VAL A 103 -3.08 0.59 6.15
N ASP A 104 -3.47 1.84 6.19
CA ASP A 104 -4.27 2.44 7.25
C ASP A 104 -5.62 2.95 6.73
N SER A 105 -6.05 2.51 5.53
CA SER A 105 -7.33 2.89 4.93
C SER A 105 -8.24 1.71 4.61
N ILE A 106 -9.55 1.98 4.67
CA ILE A 106 -10.65 1.10 4.26
C ILE A 106 -11.49 1.88 3.26
N GLU A 107 -11.79 1.28 2.12
CA GLU A 107 -12.60 1.91 1.09
C GLU A 107 -14.07 1.49 1.26
N VAL A 108 -14.99 2.45 1.20
CA VAL A 108 -16.43 2.19 1.17
C VAL A 108 -16.97 2.51 -0.21
N SER A 109 -17.64 1.54 -0.83
CA SER A 109 -18.36 1.73 -2.08
C SER A 109 -19.68 0.97 -2.08
N SER A 110 -20.76 1.63 -2.48
CA SER A 110 -22.12 1.08 -2.48
C SER A 110 -22.50 0.43 -1.14
N GLY A 111 -22.09 1.06 -0.04
CA GLY A 111 -22.38 0.59 1.32
C GLY A 111 -21.64 -0.69 1.74
N LYS A 112 -20.56 -1.07 1.04
CA LYS A 112 -19.67 -2.16 1.44
C LYS A 112 -18.29 -1.60 1.74
N ALA A 113 -17.73 -1.96 2.90
CA ALA A 113 -16.35 -1.66 3.23
C ALA A 113 -15.43 -2.79 2.74
N VAL A 114 -14.29 -2.41 2.16
CA VAL A 114 -13.30 -3.34 1.63
C VAL A 114 -11.90 -2.86 2.02
N GLY A 115 -11.07 -3.78 2.50
CA GLY A 115 -9.70 -3.51 2.94
C GLY A 115 -9.55 -3.46 4.47
N GLY A 116 -8.36 -3.08 4.91
CA GLY A 116 -7.95 -3.04 6.31
C GLY A 116 -7.49 -4.39 6.85
N PHE A 117 -6.33 -4.41 7.47
CA PHE A 117 -5.80 -5.54 8.25
C PHE A 117 -4.80 -5.02 9.28
N TYR A 118 -4.49 -5.84 10.28
CA TYR A 118 -3.43 -5.54 11.24
C TYR A 118 -2.66 -6.81 11.59
N THR A 119 -1.41 -6.65 12.02
CA THR A 119 -0.58 -7.78 12.46
C THR A 119 -0.19 -7.58 13.91
N LEU A 120 -0.41 -8.59 14.74
CA LEU A 120 -0.01 -8.61 16.13
C LEU A 120 1.24 -9.46 16.30
N GLU A 121 2.23 -8.95 17.02
CA GLU A 121 3.45 -9.70 17.38
C GLU A 121 3.17 -10.70 18.51
N GLU A 122 2.22 -10.38 19.39
CA GLU A 122 1.83 -11.18 20.54
C GLU A 122 0.31 -11.11 20.76
N ASN A 123 -0.21 -12.02 21.60
CA ASN A 123 -1.62 -12.03 21.93
C ASN A 123 -2.01 -10.74 22.67
N ALA A 124 -2.97 -9.99 22.14
CA ALA A 124 -3.36 -8.69 22.68
C ALA A 124 -4.86 -8.42 22.54
N SER A 125 -5.41 -7.57 23.41
CA SER A 125 -6.75 -7.05 23.25
C SER A 125 -6.75 -5.87 22.26
N VAL A 126 -7.55 -5.94 21.21
CA VAL A 126 -7.51 -4.98 20.09
C VAL A 126 -8.74 -4.08 20.03
N THR A 127 -8.50 -2.80 19.79
CA THR A 127 -9.51 -1.78 19.44
C THR A 127 -9.08 -1.08 18.16
N ILE A 128 -9.99 -0.96 17.21
CA ILE A 128 -9.77 -0.27 15.94
C ILE A 128 -10.64 0.99 15.93
N ASN A 129 -10.09 2.17 15.68
CA ASN A 129 -10.89 3.37 15.45
C ASN A 129 -10.81 3.75 13.98
N ILE A 130 -11.97 4.08 13.41
CA ILE A 130 -12.14 4.44 12.01
C ILE A 130 -12.51 5.91 11.95
N TYR A 131 -11.87 6.66 11.05
CA TYR A 131 -11.98 8.10 10.87
C TYR A 131 -12.33 8.43 9.43
N ASP A 132 -13.09 9.51 9.23
CA ASP A 132 -13.33 10.07 7.90
C ASP A 132 -12.14 10.92 7.41
N GLU A 133 -12.25 11.45 6.19
CA GLU A 133 -11.26 12.35 5.57
C GLU A 133 -10.98 13.63 6.39
N LYS A 134 -11.93 14.06 7.23
CA LYS A 134 -11.80 15.23 8.10
C LYS A 134 -11.13 14.88 9.44
N GLY A 135 -10.76 13.61 9.63
CA GLY A 135 -10.20 13.08 10.86
C GLY A 135 -11.22 12.91 11.98
N GLN A 136 -12.52 12.98 11.68
CA GLN A 136 -13.57 12.74 12.67
C GLN A 136 -13.76 11.24 12.87
N GLN A 137 -13.84 10.79 14.12
CA GLN A 137 -14.05 9.39 14.43
C GLN A 137 -15.47 8.95 14.06
N VAL A 138 -15.56 7.97 13.16
CA VAL A 138 -16.78 7.43 12.59
C VAL A 138 -17.28 6.21 13.35
N ARG A 139 -16.35 5.30 13.70
CA ARG A 139 -16.67 4.03 14.35
C ARG A 139 -15.51 3.55 15.20
N THR A 140 -15.82 2.81 16.27
CA THR A 140 -14.83 2.01 17.01
C THR A 140 -15.25 0.55 16.95
N LEU A 141 -14.33 -0.33 16.59
CA LEU A 141 -14.51 -1.78 16.59
C LEU A 141 -13.69 -2.37 17.75
N SER A 142 -14.38 -2.95 18.72
CA SER A 142 -13.74 -3.67 19.82
C SER A 142 -13.60 -5.15 19.44
N MET A 143 -12.39 -5.54 19.03
CA MET A 143 -12.09 -6.91 18.59
C MET A 143 -11.86 -7.87 19.77
N GLY A 144 -11.64 -7.32 20.98
CA GLY A 144 -11.33 -8.11 22.17
C GLY A 144 -9.97 -8.82 22.04
N GLN A 145 -9.82 -9.95 22.73
CA GLN A 145 -8.58 -10.71 22.70
C GLN A 145 -8.36 -11.35 21.32
N GLN A 146 -7.19 -11.09 20.74
CA GLN A 146 -6.74 -11.62 19.46
C GLN A 146 -5.39 -12.32 19.65
N GLU A 147 -5.14 -13.35 18.85
CA GLU A 147 -3.85 -14.07 18.85
C GLU A 147 -2.81 -13.30 18.03
N ALA A 148 -1.52 -13.60 18.25
CA ALA A 148 -0.45 -13.15 17.37
C ALA A 148 -0.72 -13.57 15.91
N GLY A 149 -0.32 -12.74 14.95
CA GLY A 149 -0.53 -12.96 13.52
C GLY A 149 -1.35 -11.86 12.84
N SER A 150 -1.64 -12.06 11.55
CA SER A 150 -2.37 -11.09 10.72
C SER A 150 -3.87 -11.32 10.75
N HIS A 151 -4.63 -10.24 10.92
CA HIS A 151 -6.08 -10.24 11.07
C HIS A 151 -6.72 -9.25 10.10
N PRO A 152 -7.72 -9.65 9.30
CA PRO A 152 -8.48 -8.72 8.48
C PRO A 152 -9.39 -7.85 9.34
N ILE A 153 -9.66 -6.62 8.89
CA ILE A 153 -10.66 -5.74 9.50
C ILE A 153 -11.97 -5.91 8.74
N SER A 154 -13.02 -6.28 9.46
CA SER A 154 -14.36 -6.35 8.90
C SER A 154 -15.20 -5.22 9.48
N TRP A 155 -15.47 -4.23 8.65
CA TRP A 155 -16.37 -3.12 8.97
C TRP A 155 -17.63 -3.20 8.09
N ASP A 156 -18.77 -2.86 8.64
CA ASP A 156 -20.08 -2.88 7.98
C ASP A 156 -20.42 -1.57 7.24
N ALA A 157 -19.45 -0.65 7.12
CA ALA A 157 -19.64 0.68 6.56
C ALA A 157 -20.74 1.49 7.28
N ARG A 158 -20.83 1.35 8.61
CA ARG A 158 -21.74 2.11 9.46
C ARG A 158 -21.03 2.94 10.52
N ASP A 159 -21.60 4.09 10.84
CA ASP A 159 -21.14 4.97 11.92
C ASP A 159 -21.60 4.49 13.31
N ALA A 160 -21.22 5.18 14.38
CA ALA A 160 -21.64 4.87 15.75
C ALA A 160 -23.17 4.96 15.99
N GLY A 161 -23.91 5.66 15.12
CA GLY A 161 -25.36 5.76 15.14
C GLY A 161 -26.06 4.69 14.28
N ASP A 162 -25.31 3.69 13.80
CA ASP A 162 -25.78 2.62 12.91
C ASP A 162 -26.26 3.11 11.53
N ARG A 163 -25.85 4.31 11.12
CA ARG A 163 -26.16 4.85 9.80
C ARG A 163 -25.07 4.46 8.82
N GLN A 164 -25.48 4.13 7.60
CA GLN A 164 -24.55 3.90 6.49
C GLN A 164 -23.71 5.15 6.26
N VAL A 165 -22.39 4.98 6.18
CA VAL A 165 -21.49 6.08 5.86
C VAL A 165 -21.47 6.33 4.35
N PRO A 166 -21.13 7.55 3.89
CA PRO A 166 -20.93 7.82 2.48
C PRO A 166 -19.82 6.96 1.87
N ASP A 167 -19.90 6.72 0.57
CA ASP A 167 -18.81 6.13 -0.20
C ASP A 167 -17.57 7.04 -0.13
N GLY A 168 -16.38 6.44 0.00
CA GLY A 168 -15.12 7.16 0.17
C GLY A 168 -14.09 6.35 0.96
N SER A 169 -12.93 6.99 1.20
CA SER A 169 -11.82 6.38 1.94
C SER A 169 -11.88 6.76 3.41
N TYR A 170 -11.69 5.77 4.29
CA TYR A 170 -11.72 5.93 5.74
C TYR A 170 -10.41 5.46 6.34
N ARG A 171 -9.75 6.33 7.09
CA ARG A 171 -8.51 5.96 7.79
C ARG A 171 -8.85 5.17 9.05
N TYR A 172 -8.04 4.20 9.43
CA TYR A 172 -8.17 3.51 10.70
C TYR A 172 -6.88 3.53 11.50
N ASP A 173 -7.00 3.40 12.81
CA ASP A 173 -5.89 3.09 13.69
C ASP A 173 -6.20 1.87 14.54
N VAL A 174 -5.14 1.15 14.91
CA VAL A 174 -5.26 -0.07 15.68
C VAL A 174 -4.49 0.11 16.97
N ILE A 175 -5.19 -0.07 18.08
CA ILE A 175 -4.65 -0.04 19.43
C ILE A 175 -4.70 -1.45 19.98
N ALA A 176 -3.55 -1.97 20.40
CA ALA A 176 -3.42 -3.26 21.06
C ALA A 176 -3.01 -3.06 22.52
N ILE A 177 -3.60 -3.83 23.43
CA ILE A 177 -3.22 -3.91 24.83
C ILE A 177 -2.73 -5.33 25.09
N GLY A 178 -1.41 -5.51 25.12
CA GLY A 178 -0.74 -6.77 25.39
C GLY A 178 -0.09 -6.80 26.78
N PRO A 179 0.68 -7.87 27.09
CA PRO A 179 1.50 -7.96 28.30
C PRO A 179 2.43 -6.75 28.52
N GLY A 180 2.93 -6.15 27.44
CA GLY A 180 3.79 -4.96 27.46
C GLY A 180 3.05 -3.62 27.66
N GLY A 181 1.72 -3.62 27.73
CA GLY A 181 0.89 -2.42 27.85
C GLY A 181 0.18 -2.02 26.55
N MET A 182 -0.30 -0.78 26.49
CA MET A 182 -1.02 -0.24 25.33
C MET A 182 -0.03 0.26 24.27
N THR A 183 -0.19 -0.21 23.03
CA THR A 183 0.60 0.19 21.88
C THR A 183 -0.28 0.49 20.68
N ARG A 184 0.19 1.35 19.77
CA ARG A 184 -0.40 1.55 18.45
C ARG A 184 0.23 0.54 17.50
N VAL A 185 -0.58 -0.31 16.88
CA VAL A 185 -0.13 -1.31 15.92
C VAL A 185 0.08 -0.62 14.58
N GLN A 186 1.27 -0.74 14.03
CA GLN A 186 1.56 -0.29 12.67
C GLN A 186 1.02 -1.33 11.68
N THR A 187 0.28 -0.89 10.67
CA THR A 187 -0.42 -1.79 9.74
C THR A 187 0.28 -1.76 8.38
N THR A 188 1.43 -2.44 8.29
CA THR A 188 2.19 -2.55 7.04
C THR A 188 1.91 -3.87 6.32
N VAL A 189 1.85 -3.83 4.99
CA VAL A 189 1.76 -5.03 4.13
C VAL A 189 3.04 -5.18 3.34
N GLU A 190 3.58 -6.40 3.34
CA GLU A 190 4.68 -6.80 2.46
C GLU A 190 4.23 -7.93 1.55
N GLY A 191 4.45 -7.78 0.24
CA GLY A 191 4.20 -8.84 -0.72
C GLY A 191 4.26 -8.42 -2.19
N THR A 192 4.11 -9.40 -3.08
CA THR A 192 4.04 -9.16 -4.52
C THR A 192 2.74 -8.44 -4.89
N VAL A 193 2.81 -7.45 -5.77
CA VAL A 193 1.64 -6.87 -6.43
C VAL A 193 1.03 -7.89 -7.40
N GLU A 194 -0.14 -8.38 -7.05
CA GLU A 194 -0.89 -9.42 -7.78
C GLU A 194 -1.86 -8.82 -8.80
N GLY A 195 -2.26 -7.56 -8.62
CA GLY A 195 -3.22 -6.89 -9.51
C GLY A 195 -3.38 -5.40 -9.21
N ILE A 196 -4.15 -4.74 -10.06
CA ILE A 196 -4.55 -3.33 -9.90
C ILE A 196 -6.07 -3.30 -9.90
N LEU A 197 -6.67 -2.66 -8.90
CA LEU A 197 -8.11 -2.44 -8.80
C LEU A 197 -8.42 -0.95 -8.93
N TYR A 198 -9.42 -0.60 -9.72
CA TYR A 198 -9.95 0.76 -9.79
C TYR A 198 -11.23 0.86 -8.96
N ALA A 199 -11.25 1.74 -7.97
CA ALA A 199 -12.43 2.06 -7.17
C ALA A 199 -12.57 3.58 -7.05
N ASN A 200 -13.77 4.11 -7.29
CA ASN A 200 -14.07 5.54 -7.19
C ASN A 200 -13.13 6.46 -8.02
N GLY A 201 -12.60 5.97 -9.15
CA GLY A 201 -11.67 6.72 -10.00
C GLY A 201 -10.22 6.71 -9.52
N LYS A 202 -9.94 6.10 -8.36
CA LYS A 202 -8.60 5.89 -7.81
C LYS A 202 -8.15 4.44 -8.04
N ALA A 203 -6.86 4.27 -8.32
CA ALA A 203 -6.26 2.96 -8.54
C ALA A 203 -5.53 2.48 -7.30
N TYR A 204 -5.71 1.20 -6.97
CA TYR A 204 -5.14 0.53 -5.81
C TYR A 204 -4.35 -0.70 -6.25
N LEU A 205 -3.24 -0.98 -5.57
CA LEU A 205 -2.47 -2.20 -5.77
C LEU A 205 -3.06 -3.31 -4.90
N GLN A 206 -3.23 -4.50 -5.46
CA GLN A 206 -3.67 -5.67 -4.71
C GLN A 206 -2.45 -6.49 -4.28
N VAL A 207 -2.30 -6.68 -2.96
CA VAL A 207 -1.19 -7.45 -2.36
C VAL A 207 -1.76 -8.37 -1.28
N LYS A 208 -1.62 -9.69 -1.46
CA LYS A 208 -2.15 -10.72 -0.53
C LYS A 208 -3.64 -10.54 -0.20
N GLY A 209 -4.43 -10.04 -1.16
CA GLY A 209 -5.86 -9.75 -0.99
C GLY A 209 -6.18 -8.42 -0.30
N THR A 210 -5.19 -7.61 0.05
CA THR A 210 -5.34 -6.25 0.57
C THR A 210 -5.21 -5.22 -0.55
N PHE A 211 -5.99 -4.15 -0.48
CA PHE A 211 -5.87 -3.00 -1.37
C PHE A 211 -4.97 -1.93 -0.75
N VAL A 212 -3.95 -1.55 -1.50
CA VAL A 212 -2.88 -0.64 -1.09
C VAL A 212 -2.96 0.61 -1.94
N ASP A 213 -2.98 1.76 -1.28
CA ASP A 213 -2.85 3.04 -1.95
C ASP A 213 -1.42 3.20 -2.51
N PRO A 214 -1.22 3.46 -3.80
CA PRO A 214 0.11 3.69 -4.34
C PRO A 214 0.88 4.83 -3.64
N GLU A 215 0.18 5.81 -3.07
CA GLU A 215 0.80 6.90 -2.31
C GLU A 215 1.31 6.44 -0.93
N SER A 216 0.85 5.28 -0.45
CA SER A 216 1.27 4.65 0.82
C SER A 216 2.46 3.69 0.68
N LEU A 217 3.00 3.54 -0.54
CA LEU A 217 4.17 2.71 -0.81
C LEU A 217 5.38 3.25 -0.06
N LEU A 218 5.90 2.45 0.86
CA LEU A 218 7.14 2.73 1.59
C LEU A 218 8.36 2.22 0.81
N LYS A 219 8.23 1.07 0.14
CA LYS A 219 9.30 0.46 -0.67
C LYS A 219 8.70 -0.32 -1.83
N VAL A 220 9.38 -0.27 -2.98
CA VAL A 220 9.09 -1.10 -4.16
C VAL A 220 10.41 -1.69 -4.65
N TRP A 221 10.47 -2.99 -4.84
CA TRP A 221 11.65 -3.67 -5.37
C TRP A 221 11.26 -4.77 -6.34
N GLU A 222 12.18 -5.12 -7.24
CA GLU A 222 11.98 -6.29 -8.09
C GLU A 222 11.77 -7.51 -7.20
N LYS A 223 10.70 -8.27 -7.48
CA LYS A 223 10.61 -9.61 -6.93
C LYS A 223 11.90 -10.31 -7.33
N PRO A 224 12.64 -10.91 -6.38
CA PRO A 224 13.77 -11.74 -6.70
C PRO A 224 13.43 -12.59 -7.91
N ALA A 225 14.19 -12.45 -9.01
CA ALA A 225 14.18 -13.51 -10.00
C ALA A 225 14.51 -14.75 -9.17
N THR A 226 13.56 -15.68 -9.02
CA THR A 226 13.87 -16.97 -8.44
C THR A 226 14.99 -17.49 -9.32
N ALA A 227 16.22 -17.40 -8.81
CA ALA A 227 17.35 -17.96 -9.50
C ALA A 227 16.92 -19.39 -9.85
N PRO A 228 17.20 -19.88 -11.07
CA PRO A 228 16.93 -21.27 -11.36
C PRO A 228 17.49 -22.09 -10.21
N VAL A 229 16.79 -23.14 -9.77
CA VAL A 229 17.28 -24.03 -8.69
C VAL A 229 18.53 -24.73 -9.23
N ILE A 230 19.63 -24.02 -9.15
CA ILE A 230 20.97 -24.38 -9.53
C ILE A 230 21.51 -25.03 -8.27
N SER A 231 22.06 -26.24 -8.40
CA SER A 231 22.76 -26.87 -7.28
C SER A 231 23.79 -25.87 -6.73
N PRO A 232 23.95 -25.70 -5.40
CA PRO A 232 24.91 -24.75 -4.85
C PRO A 232 26.32 -24.83 -5.47
N MET A 233 26.73 -26.02 -5.94
CA MET A 233 28.01 -26.24 -6.62
C MET A 233 28.12 -25.55 -7.99
N GLU A 234 27.02 -25.36 -8.71
CA GLU A 234 27.01 -24.73 -10.04
C GLU A 234 27.13 -23.20 -10.00
N TYR A 235 27.02 -22.60 -8.82
CA TYR A 235 27.31 -21.19 -8.62
C TYR A 235 28.81 -20.89 -8.56
N ILE A 236 29.66 -21.88 -8.23
CA ILE A 236 31.10 -21.68 -8.06
C ILE A 236 31.71 -21.11 -9.34
N GLY A 237 32.46 -20.01 -9.21
CA GLY A 237 33.09 -19.29 -10.31
C GLY A 237 32.16 -18.36 -11.09
N ARG A 238 30.92 -18.15 -10.64
CA ARG A 238 29.99 -17.17 -11.22
C ARG A 238 29.92 -15.92 -10.36
N GLU A 239 29.75 -14.78 -11.03
CA GLU A 239 29.34 -13.53 -10.39
C GLU A 239 27.88 -13.63 -9.98
N VAL A 240 27.58 -13.33 -8.72
CA VAL A 240 26.20 -13.32 -8.22
C VAL A 240 25.94 -12.07 -7.41
N THR A 241 24.68 -11.63 -7.40
CA THR A 241 24.17 -10.73 -6.35
C THR A 241 23.20 -11.51 -5.49
N ALA A 242 23.39 -11.47 -4.17
CA ALA A 242 22.54 -12.14 -3.20
C ALA A 242 22.18 -11.20 -2.06
N GLU A 243 21.04 -11.42 -1.41
CA GLU A 243 20.76 -10.76 -0.13
C GLU A 243 21.71 -11.32 0.94
N ALA A 244 22.61 -10.48 1.45
CA ALA A 244 23.43 -10.83 2.60
C ALA A 244 22.58 -10.63 3.84
N ALA A 245 22.07 -11.73 4.35
CA ALA A 245 21.28 -11.75 5.57
C ALA A 245 21.79 -12.85 6.49
N SER A 246 23.10 -13.15 6.48
CA SER A 246 23.68 -14.15 7.37
C SER A 246 24.96 -13.69 8.06
N ILE A 247 25.05 -14.02 9.34
CA ILE A 247 26.21 -13.83 10.21
C ILE A 247 26.71 -15.22 10.59
N ASP A 248 27.95 -15.53 10.24
CA ASP A 248 28.61 -16.77 10.66
C ASP A 248 29.31 -16.54 11.99
N PHE A 249 28.81 -17.18 13.04
CA PHE A 249 29.27 -16.97 14.41
C PHE A 249 29.86 -18.24 14.99
N ASP A 250 31.11 -18.18 15.46
CA ASP A 250 31.78 -19.28 16.18
C ASP A 250 32.50 -18.73 17.43
N GLY A 251 31.76 -17.97 18.25
CA GLY A 251 32.32 -17.17 19.35
C GLY A 251 32.89 -15.82 18.92
N ARG A 252 32.97 -15.59 17.60
CA ARG A 252 33.21 -14.30 16.94
C ARG A 252 32.55 -14.32 15.56
N ILE A 253 32.33 -13.15 14.98
CA ILE A 253 31.90 -13.03 13.59
C ILE A 253 33.04 -13.53 12.68
N LEU A 254 32.71 -14.45 11.78
CA LEU A 254 33.60 -15.02 10.78
C LEU A 254 33.29 -14.43 9.40
N GLY A 255 34.33 -14.23 8.59
CA GLY A 255 34.19 -13.65 7.25
C GLY A 255 34.04 -12.13 7.30
N ASN A 256 33.34 -11.60 6.30
CA ASN A 256 33.06 -10.18 6.23
C ASN A 256 32.03 -9.77 7.30
N ILE A 257 32.19 -8.52 7.73
CA ILE A 257 31.33 -7.91 8.73
C ILE A 257 29.96 -7.64 8.08
N PRO A 258 28.85 -8.08 8.70
CA PRO A 258 27.50 -7.83 8.20
C PRO A 258 27.21 -6.33 8.21
N GLY A 259 26.43 -5.86 7.23
CA GLY A 259 26.11 -4.44 7.12
C GLY A 259 25.01 -4.15 6.12
N TYR A 260 24.79 -2.86 5.91
CA TYR A 260 23.77 -2.33 5.02
C TYR A 260 24.12 -0.92 4.54
N THR A 261 23.53 -0.50 3.44
CA THR A 261 23.45 0.92 3.05
C THR A 261 22.01 1.40 3.17
N LEU A 262 21.82 2.69 3.41
CA LEU A 262 20.50 3.33 3.34
C LEU A 262 20.44 4.24 2.12
N ASP A 263 19.27 4.37 1.49
CA ASP A 263 19.06 5.36 0.43
C ASP A 263 18.99 6.81 0.97
N ARG A 264 18.52 6.99 2.20
CA ARG A 264 18.42 8.27 2.89
C ARG A 264 18.67 8.14 4.39
N LYS A 265 18.92 9.27 5.05
CA LYS A 265 19.09 9.32 6.50
C LYS A 265 17.82 8.85 7.20
N ASP A 266 17.94 7.87 8.10
CA ASP A 266 16.81 7.37 8.87
C ASP A 266 17.24 6.62 10.13
N GLU A 267 16.28 6.38 11.02
CA GLU A 267 16.44 5.58 12.22
C GLU A 267 16.37 4.09 11.91
N VAL A 268 17.30 3.32 12.47
CA VAL A 268 17.50 1.90 12.16
C VAL A 268 17.39 1.01 13.38
N LEU A 269 16.70 -0.11 13.20
CA LEU A 269 16.65 -1.25 14.09
C LEU A 269 17.13 -2.48 13.32
N VAL A 270 18.08 -3.22 13.88
CA VAL A 270 18.55 -4.48 13.29
C VAL A 270 18.06 -5.63 14.15
N GLU A 271 17.39 -6.59 13.54
CA GLU A 271 16.91 -7.78 14.22
C GLU A 271 17.71 -8.99 13.78
N ILE A 272 18.16 -9.79 14.76
CA ILE A 272 18.96 -10.99 14.54
C ILE A 272 18.12 -12.19 14.92
N TYR A 273 18.11 -13.19 14.05
CA TYR A 273 17.30 -14.38 14.15
C TYR A 273 18.18 -15.63 14.11
N ASP A 274 17.75 -16.67 14.82
CA ASP A 274 18.37 -17.98 14.69
C ASP A 274 17.91 -18.68 13.41
N ARG A 275 18.43 -19.89 13.17
CA ARG A 275 18.09 -20.72 12.00
C ARG A 275 16.61 -21.15 11.95
N GLU A 276 15.93 -21.15 13.09
CA GLU A 276 14.52 -21.52 13.23
C GLU A 276 13.60 -20.31 13.01
N GLY A 277 14.20 -19.12 12.81
CA GLY A 277 13.48 -17.86 12.61
C GLY A 277 13.06 -17.19 13.92
N ASN A 278 13.55 -17.66 15.07
CA ASN A 278 13.24 -17.02 16.35
C ASN A 278 14.12 -15.79 16.53
N LEU A 279 13.53 -14.71 17.02
CA LEU A 279 14.26 -13.48 17.36
C LEU A 279 15.25 -13.75 18.50
N VAL A 280 16.53 -13.53 18.22
CA VAL A 280 17.64 -13.63 19.17
C VAL A 280 17.84 -12.30 19.89
N LYS A 281 17.94 -11.21 19.13
CA LYS A 281 18.22 -9.87 19.66
C LYS A 281 17.82 -8.79 18.66
N SER A 282 17.28 -7.68 19.17
CA SER A 282 17.10 -6.45 18.41
C SER A 282 18.16 -5.43 18.85
N LEU A 283 18.82 -4.81 17.88
CA LEU A 283 19.90 -3.84 18.05
C LEU A 283 19.41 -2.48 17.56
N TYR A 284 19.25 -1.56 18.49
CA TYR A 284 18.91 -0.19 18.16
C TYR A 284 20.17 0.55 17.70
N GLU A 285 20.25 0.82 16.40
CA GLU A 285 21.39 1.45 15.74
C GLU A 285 21.27 2.99 15.72
N GLY A 286 20.09 3.52 16.07
CA GLY A 286 19.79 4.95 16.04
C GLY A 286 19.72 5.50 14.62
N THR A 287 19.92 6.80 14.48
CA THR A 287 19.85 7.46 13.16
C THR A 287 21.15 7.31 12.37
N LYS A 288 21.05 6.77 11.16
CA LYS A 288 22.17 6.53 10.24
C LYS A 288 22.05 7.39 8.98
N SER A 289 23.17 7.70 8.33
CA SER A 289 23.22 8.45 7.08
C SER A 289 22.79 7.59 5.88
N GLY A 290 22.27 8.24 4.84
CA GLY A 290 22.08 7.61 3.53
C GLY A 290 23.37 7.60 2.71
N GLY A 291 23.51 6.63 1.82
CA GLY A 291 24.65 6.44 0.91
C GLY A 291 25.84 5.72 1.53
N ASP A 292 26.07 5.90 2.83
CA ASP A 292 27.19 5.27 3.54
C ASP A 292 26.90 3.79 3.87
N PHE A 293 27.95 2.99 3.94
CA PHE A 293 27.89 1.63 4.47
C PHE A 293 27.94 1.65 6.00
N HIS A 294 27.00 0.95 6.62
CA HIS A 294 26.86 0.80 8.07
C HIS A 294 27.11 -0.64 8.45
N GLU A 295 28.08 -0.85 9.33
CA GLU A 295 28.37 -2.14 9.97
C GLU A 295 27.32 -2.45 11.04
N ILE A 296 26.90 -3.70 11.09
CA ILE A 296 26.04 -4.26 12.15
C ILE A 296 26.95 -4.82 13.24
N SER A 297 26.88 -4.23 14.44
CA SER A 297 27.69 -4.68 15.57
C SER A 297 26.89 -5.59 16.50
N TRP A 298 27.15 -6.90 16.43
CA TRP A 298 26.56 -7.88 17.33
C TRP A 298 27.62 -8.58 18.17
N ASP A 299 27.39 -8.64 19.48
CA ASP A 299 28.26 -9.23 20.49
C ASP A 299 28.12 -10.74 20.66
N GLY A 300 27.32 -11.40 19.81
CA GLY A 300 27.07 -12.83 19.91
C GLY A 300 26.19 -13.22 21.11
N LYS A 301 25.44 -12.28 21.67
CA LYS A 301 24.55 -12.52 22.81
C LYS A 301 23.09 -12.33 22.43
N ASP A 302 22.20 -13.05 23.10
CA ASP A 302 20.76 -12.86 22.99
C ASP A 302 20.24 -11.66 23.79
N ARG A 303 18.92 -11.45 23.78
CA ARG A 303 18.22 -10.41 24.56
C ARG A 303 18.40 -10.52 26.09
N PHE A 304 18.80 -11.68 26.60
CA PHE A 304 19.07 -11.90 28.03
C PHE A 304 20.55 -11.74 28.39
N GLY A 305 21.40 -11.42 27.41
CA GLY A 305 22.85 -11.27 27.59
C GLY A 305 23.61 -12.60 27.62
N VAL A 306 22.97 -13.70 27.25
CA VAL A 306 23.58 -15.03 27.18
C VAL A 306 24.23 -15.21 25.81
N THR A 307 25.48 -15.69 25.78
CA THR A 307 26.16 -16.00 24.52
C THR A 307 25.45 -17.14 23.80
N VAL A 308 25.09 -16.91 22.55
CA VAL A 308 24.38 -17.90 21.75
C VAL A 308 25.33 -18.96 21.19
N ALA A 309 24.76 -20.08 20.74
CA ALA A 309 25.55 -21.18 20.19
C ALA A 309 26.24 -20.78 18.86
N PRO A 310 27.38 -21.40 18.51
CA PRO A 310 27.94 -21.29 17.18
C PRO A 310 26.93 -21.66 16.09
N GLY A 311 26.86 -20.88 15.02
CA GLY A 311 25.91 -21.10 13.94
C GLY A 311 25.79 -19.93 12.98
N ILE A 312 24.93 -20.13 11.98
CA ILE A 312 24.51 -19.08 11.06
C ILE A 312 23.27 -18.43 11.64
N TYR A 313 23.34 -17.12 11.82
CA TYR A 313 22.24 -16.27 12.24
C TYR A 313 21.80 -15.44 11.06
N SER A 314 20.50 -15.19 10.91
CA SER A 314 20.03 -14.23 9.92
C SER A 314 19.78 -12.86 10.54
N TYR A 315 19.81 -11.81 9.72
CA TYR A 315 19.46 -10.49 10.18
C TYR A 315 18.53 -9.77 9.23
N ARG A 316 17.71 -8.86 9.79
CA ARG A 316 16.84 -7.95 9.06
C ARG A 316 17.14 -6.54 9.50
N VAL A 317 17.24 -5.63 8.55
CA VAL A 317 17.40 -4.19 8.81
C VAL A 317 16.06 -3.52 8.59
N LEU A 318 15.54 -2.92 9.65
CA LEU A 318 14.30 -2.17 9.67
C LEU A 318 14.62 -0.69 9.79
N SER A 319 13.92 0.13 9.03
CA SER A 319 14.02 1.58 9.01
C SER A 319 12.61 2.17 8.99
N LYS A 320 12.44 3.39 9.51
CA LYS A 320 11.11 4.02 9.58
C LYS A 320 10.54 4.38 8.20
N GLY A 321 11.40 4.64 7.23
CA GLY A 321 11.03 4.96 5.86
C GLY A 321 12.19 4.95 4.85
N ALA A 322 13.45 4.83 5.25
CA ALA A 322 14.54 4.58 4.30
C ALA A 322 14.49 3.14 3.77
N VAL A 323 15.07 2.93 2.60
CA VAL A 323 15.33 1.60 2.04
C VAL A 323 16.71 1.15 2.49
N ALA A 324 16.75 0.08 3.29
CA ALA A 324 17.97 -0.65 3.55
C ALA A 324 18.27 -1.62 2.41
N ASP A 325 19.52 -1.57 1.91
CA ASP A 325 20.08 -2.54 0.99
C ASP A 325 21.16 -3.36 1.71
N THR A 326 20.95 -4.67 1.78
CA THR A 326 21.87 -5.64 2.39
C THR A 326 22.51 -6.56 1.34
N ARG A 327 22.37 -6.25 0.04
CA ARG A 327 22.87 -7.14 -1.00
C ARG A 327 24.40 -7.14 -1.03
N VAL A 328 24.95 -8.34 -1.25
CA VAL A 328 26.37 -8.55 -1.57
C VAL A 328 26.47 -9.01 -3.02
N SER A 329 27.47 -8.50 -3.73
CA SER A 329 27.78 -8.92 -5.09
C SER A 329 29.24 -9.37 -5.18
N GLY A 330 29.49 -10.44 -5.91
CA GLY A 330 30.84 -10.91 -6.20
C GLY A 330 30.86 -12.32 -6.75
N GLU A 331 32.05 -12.77 -7.13
CA GLU A 331 32.30 -14.15 -7.55
C GLU A 331 32.09 -15.13 -6.38
N VAL A 332 31.38 -16.23 -6.64
CA VAL A 332 31.25 -17.33 -5.70
C VAL A 332 32.53 -18.14 -5.69
N THR A 333 33.34 -17.92 -4.66
CA THR A 333 34.68 -18.54 -4.53
C THR A 333 34.65 -19.97 -4.02
N GLY A 334 33.53 -20.40 -3.42
CA GLY A 334 33.38 -21.75 -2.93
C GLY A 334 32.13 -21.97 -2.08
N LEU A 335 32.06 -23.16 -1.48
CA LEU A 335 30.98 -23.56 -0.58
C LEU A 335 31.50 -23.75 0.84
N VAL A 336 30.73 -23.24 1.80
CA VAL A 336 30.96 -23.47 3.22
C VAL A 336 29.75 -24.24 3.77
N TYR A 337 30.03 -25.37 4.43
CA TYR A 337 28.99 -26.17 5.05
C TYR A 337 28.86 -25.82 6.53
N ARG A 338 27.62 -25.57 6.97
CA ARG A 338 27.26 -25.38 8.37
C ARG A 338 26.10 -26.31 8.68
N ASN A 339 26.33 -27.27 9.58
CA ASN A 339 25.35 -28.29 9.95
C ASN A 339 24.74 -29.02 8.73
N GLY A 340 25.56 -29.31 7.71
CA GLY A 340 25.14 -29.99 6.48
C GLY A 340 24.45 -29.11 5.44
N ILE A 341 24.20 -27.83 5.73
CA ILE A 341 23.61 -26.87 4.79
C ILE A 341 24.74 -26.14 4.04
N PRO A 342 24.70 -26.10 2.69
CA PRO A 342 25.69 -25.38 1.89
C PRO A 342 25.36 -23.89 1.81
N TYR A 343 26.36 -23.06 2.07
CA TYR A 343 26.34 -21.60 1.86
C TYR A 343 27.37 -21.23 0.79
N LEU A 344 27.02 -20.30 -0.09
CA LEU A 344 27.93 -19.73 -1.07
C LEU A 344 28.83 -18.71 -0.36
N ASN A 345 30.14 -18.75 -0.62
CA ASN A 345 31.05 -17.69 -0.19
C ASN A 345 31.16 -16.63 -1.30
N VAL A 346 30.53 -15.47 -1.07
CA VAL A 346 30.47 -14.33 -1.98
C VAL A 346 31.17 -13.17 -1.30
N ASP A 347 32.34 -12.78 -1.83
CA ASP A 347 33.18 -11.72 -1.26
C ASP A 347 33.38 -11.86 0.26
N GLY A 348 33.71 -13.06 0.76
CA GLY A 348 33.92 -13.31 2.18
C GLY A 348 32.65 -13.35 3.04
N SER A 349 31.47 -13.10 2.46
CA SER A 349 30.16 -13.22 3.09
C SER A 349 29.55 -14.58 2.75
N LEU A 350 28.94 -15.23 3.74
CA LEU A 350 28.17 -16.44 3.49
C LEU A 350 26.74 -16.07 3.12
N VAL A 351 26.26 -16.60 2.00
CA VAL A 351 24.87 -16.41 1.55
C VAL A 351 24.23 -17.75 1.23
N SER A 352 22.94 -17.87 1.52
CA SER A 352 22.16 -19.05 1.08
C SER A 352 22.01 -19.02 -0.44
N SER A 353 22.08 -20.17 -1.10
CA SER A 353 21.80 -20.27 -2.54
C SER A 353 20.40 -19.75 -2.91
N GLY A 354 19.41 -19.92 -2.03
CA GLY A 354 18.06 -19.35 -2.21
C GLY A 354 17.99 -17.82 -2.02
N ALA A 355 19.05 -17.21 -1.48
CA ALA A 355 19.16 -15.76 -1.36
C ALA A 355 19.76 -15.10 -2.60
N VAL A 356 20.22 -15.88 -3.60
CA VAL A 356 20.73 -15.34 -4.86
C VAL A 356 19.58 -14.69 -5.64
N ARG A 357 19.84 -13.49 -6.15
CA ARG A 357 18.90 -12.62 -6.87
C ARG A 357 19.25 -12.48 -8.35
N SER A 358 20.53 -12.56 -8.70
CA SER A 358 21.01 -12.56 -10.08
C SER A 358 22.29 -13.39 -10.22
N VAL A 359 22.54 -13.86 -11.44
CA VAL A 359 23.75 -14.58 -11.84
C VAL A 359 24.26 -13.95 -13.13
N GLY A 360 25.53 -13.56 -13.14
CA GLY A 360 26.24 -12.96 -14.27
C GLY A 360 26.88 -13.96 -15.21
#